data_AF-A0A226E0D1-F1
#
_entry.id   AF-A0A226E0D1-F1
#
_cell.length_a   1.000
_cell.length_b   1.000
_cell.length_c   1.000
_cell.angle_alpha   90.00
_cell.angle_beta   90.00
_cell.angle_gamma   90.00
#
_symmetry.space_group_name_H-M   'P 1'
#
loop_
_entity.id
_entity.type
_entity.pdbx_description
1 polymer ?
#
loop_
_entity_poly.entity_id
_entity_poly.type
_entity_poly.pdbx_seq_one_letter_code
_entity_poly.pdbx_strand_id
1 'polypeptide(L)'
;MWKQLVLLASLAVGICYSGPVGDEKPAENTSLLELPEDTPVDKIDFKRYRFHEQKKRYLKVGDKNGCDENMRFFAVPNDERLGRCDCDWFQCSRPLLYDDKTDKCYWAWSTGPCKTGEWYTFDEKSLPICKTHPCPDFPITETDKGINFNFQNPKDSKCYEAGTQGYCGEDEGLLMIYPNEPIPVCRTTTLCYPLMVPETMQCIQGNKWHQTSNSNCTF
;
A
#
# COMPACT_ATOMS: atom_id res chain seq x y z
N MET A 1 -22.30 -49.57 -35.63
CA MET A 1 -23.28 -49.68 -34.53
C MET A 1 -22.93 -48.66 -33.47
N TRP A 2 -23.77 -47.64 -33.34
CA TRP A 2 -23.65 -46.52 -32.41
C TRP A 2 -23.97 -46.91 -30.97
N LYS A 3 -23.28 -46.31 -29.99
CA LYS A 3 -23.84 -46.03 -28.67
C LYS A 3 -23.34 -44.68 -28.16
N GLN A 4 -24.21 -43.67 -28.27
CA GLN A 4 -24.08 -42.40 -27.55
C GLN A 4 -24.49 -42.63 -26.10
N LEU A 5 -23.65 -42.20 -25.16
CA LEU A 5 -23.95 -42.16 -23.73
C LEU A 5 -24.36 -40.72 -23.40
N VAL A 6 -25.63 -40.53 -23.05
CA VAL A 6 -26.17 -39.24 -22.59
C VAL A 6 -26.06 -39.23 -21.06
N LEU A 7 -25.19 -38.37 -20.52
CA LEU A 7 -25.12 -38.08 -19.08
C LEU A 7 -26.03 -36.89 -18.78
N LEU A 8 -27.13 -37.16 -18.09
CA LEU A 8 -28.01 -36.15 -17.49
C LEU A 8 -27.39 -35.72 -16.15
N ALA A 9 -26.82 -34.52 -16.12
CA ALA A 9 -26.39 -33.88 -14.87
C ALA A 9 -27.59 -33.12 -14.27
N SER A 10 -28.06 -33.58 -13.12
CA SER A 10 -29.11 -32.94 -12.34
C SER A 10 -28.62 -31.61 -11.75
N LEU A 11 -29.23 -30.51 -12.20
CA LEU A 11 -29.07 -29.17 -11.61
C LEU A 11 -29.78 -29.13 -10.25
N ALA A 12 -29.02 -29.19 -9.16
CA ALA A 12 -29.51 -28.84 -7.83
C ALA A 12 -29.58 -27.31 -7.72
N VAL A 13 -30.79 -26.76 -7.78
CA VAL A 13 -31.06 -25.34 -7.53
C VAL A 13 -30.96 -25.11 -6.01
N GLY A 14 -29.81 -24.64 -5.56
CA GLY A 14 -29.60 -24.17 -4.20
C GLY A 14 -30.29 -22.82 -4.00
N ILE A 15 -31.36 -22.81 -3.21
CA ILE A 15 -32.06 -21.58 -2.80
C ILE A 15 -31.18 -20.89 -1.74
N CYS A 16 -30.54 -19.78 -2.10
CA CYS A 16 -29.85 -18.92 -1.14
C CYS A 16 -30.89 -18.22 -0.26
N TYR A 17 -30.95 -18.59 1.02
CA TYR A 17 -31.71 -17.87 2.04
C TYR A 17 -31.04 -16.53 2.32
N SER A 18 -31.62 -15.44 1.83
CA SER A 18 -31.31 -14.08 2.25
C SER A 18 -31.96 -13.83 3.61
N GLY A 19 -31.18 -13.96 4.68
CA GLY A 19 -31.60 -13.56 6.02
C GLY A 19 -31.79 -12.03 6.11
N PRO A 20 -32.64 -11.54 7.02
CA PRO A 20 -32.85 -10.11 7.21
C PRO A 20 -31.54 -9.46 7.68
N VAL A 21 -31.08 -8.49 6.90
CA VAL A 21 -29.99 -7.58 7.28
C VAL A 21 -30.50 -6.79 8.49
N GLY A 22 -30.01 -7.12 9.68
CA GLY A 22 -30.29 -6.31 10.86
C GLY A 22 -29.70 -4.92 10.65
N ASP A 23 -30.48 -3.90 10.99
CA ASP A 23 -30.02 -2.50 11.06
C ASP A 23 -28.92 -2.37 12.12
N GLU A 24 -27.69 -2.73 11.77
CA GLU A 24 -26.52 -2.35 12.54
C GLU A 24 -26.42 -0.82 12.48
N LYS A 25 -26.73 -0.17 13.60
CA LYS A 25 -26.48 1.27 13.77
C LYS A 25 -25.03 1.55 13.36
N PRO A 26 -24.78 2.50 12.44
CA PRO A 26 -23.41 2.87 12.09
C PRO A 26 -22.70 3.22 13.39
N ALA A 27 -21.60 2.51 13.67
CA ALA A 27 -20.76 2.79 14.82
C ALA A 27 -20.50 4.29 14.82
N GLU A 28 -20.92 4.98 15.90
CA GLU A 28 -20.69 6.40 16.07
C GLU A 28 -19.23 6.66 15.76
N ASN A 29 -19.03 7.47 14.71
CA ASN A 29 -17.75 7.95 14.24
C ASN A 29 -17.01 8.45 15.47
N THR A 30 -16.11 7.62 15.99
CA THR A 30 -15.35 7.90 17.19
C THR A 30 -14.33 8.90 16.72
N SER A 31 -14.79 10.14 16.63
CA SER A 31 -14.02 11.34 16.30
C SER A 31 -12.68 11.15 16.98
N LEU A 32 -11.65 10.97 16.16
CA LEU A 32 -10.31 10.68 16.64
C LEU A 32 -10.01 11.64 17.78
N LEU A 33 -9.71 11.08 18.94
CA LEU A 33 -9.28 11.87 20.10
C LEU A 33 -7.93 12.48 19.73
N GLU A 34 -7.99 13.67 19.12
CA GLU A 34 -6.86 14.57 19.08
C GLU A 34 -6.61 15.02 20.51
N LEU A 35 -5.37 14.85 20.99
CA LEU A 35 -4.99 15.37 22.31
C LEU A 35 -4.82 16.89 22.21
N PRO A 36 -5.40 17.68 23.13
CA PRO A 36 -5.16 19.12 23.21
C PRO A 36 -3.66 19.45 23.27
N GLU A 37 -3.26 20.56 22.66
CA GLU A 37 -1.85 21.01 22.62
C GLU A 37 -1.27 21.21 24.03
N ASP A 38 -2.10 21.56 25.01
CA ASP A 38 -1.75 21.80 26.41
C ASP A 38 -1.77 20.53 27.28
N THR A 39 -1.91 19.34 26.68
CA THR A 39 -1.86 18.07 27.43
C THR A 39 -0.51 17.94 28.14
N PRO A 40 -0.49 17.82 29.49
CA PRO A 40 0.74 17.62 30.24
C PRO A 40 1.52 16.40 29.74
N VAL A 41 2.82 16.56 29.52
CA VAL A 41 3.69 15.53 28.90
C VAL A 41 3.66 14.20 29.66
N ASP A 42 3.52 14.23 30.98
CA ASP A 42 3.41 13.07 31.86
C ASP A 42 2.12 12.26 31.68
N LYS A 43 1.10 12.84 31.04
CA LYS A 43 -0.18 12.18 30.74
C LYS A 43 -0.26 11.56 29.35
N ILE A 44 0.79 11.70 28.54
CA ILE A 44 0.79 11.25 27.15
C ILE A 44 1.25 9.80 27.08
N ASP A 45 0.42 8.94 26.50
CA ASP A 45 0.80 7.58 26.15
C ASP A 45 1.68 7.59 24.89
N PHE A 46 2.99 7.76 25.11
CA PHE A 46 4.02 7.70 24.07
C PHE A 46 4.18 6.31 23.44
N LYS A 47 3.36 5.31 23.75
CA LYS A 47 3.24 4.12 22.90
C LYS A 47 2.31 4.41 21.73
N ARG A 48 1.21 5.12 21.98
CA ARG A 48 0.14 5.36 21.00
C ARG A 48 0.23 6.70 20.29
N TYR A 49 0.78 7.73 20.92
CA TYR A 49 0.82 9.08 20.39
C TYR A 49 2.25 9.56 20.22
N ARG A 50 2.49 10.43 19.23
CA ARG A 50 3.76 11.15 19.05
C ARG A 50 3.48 12.58 18.65
N PHE A 51 4.42 13.48 18.97
CA PHE A 51 4.33 14.87 18.59
C PHE A 51 4.65 15.06 17.10
N HIS A 52 3.73 15.67 16.36
CA HIS A 52 3.88 16.02 14.95
C HIS A 52 4.41 17.46 14.83
N GLU A 53 5.71 17.61 14.57
CA GLU A 53 6.41 18.90 14.66
C GLU A 53 5.82 20.01 13.78
N GLN A 54 5.35 19.68 12.57
CA GLN A 54 4.80 20.67 11.63
C GLN A 54 3.38 21.12 12.01
N LYS A 55 2.62 20.28 12.72
CA LYS A 55 1.22 20.56 13.12
C LYS A 55 1.11 21.00 14.58
N LYS A 56 2.22 20.97 15.33
CA LYS A 56 2.33 21.35 16.75
C LYS A 56 1.30 20.65 17.64
N ARG A 57 1.07 19.36 17.40
CA ARG A 57 0.10 18.56 18.16
C ARG A 57 0.49 17.09 18.23
N TYR A 58 -0.11 16.35 19.16
CA TYR A 58 0.07 14.91 19.25
C TYR A 58 -0.91 14.18 18.32
N LEU A 59 -0.38 13.25 17.53
CA LEU A 59 -1.17 12.40 16.64
C LEU A 59 -1.00 10.93 17.05
N LYS A 60 -2.04 10.14 16.80
CA LYS A 60 -2.00 8.70 17.04
C LYS A 60 -1.14 8.03 15.96
N VAL A 61 -0.25 7.15 16.37
CA VAL A 61 0.54 6.33 15.45
C VAL A 61 -0.39 5.44 14.62
N GLY A 62 -0.09 5.38 13.33
CA GLY A 62 -0.90 4.72 12.33
C GLY A 62 -2.09 5.54 11.83
N ASP A 63 -2.27 6.78 12.29
CA ASP A 63 -3.36 7.62 11.81
C ASP A 63 -3.07 8.21 10.41
N LYS A 64 -4.12 8.31 9.59
CA LYS A 64 -4.09 9.03 8.30
C LYS A 64 -4.51 10.49 8.49
N ASN A 65 -5.35 10.77 9.49
CA ASN A 65 -5.87 12.10 9.78
C ASN A 65 -4.79 12.95 10.44
N GLY A 66 -4.03 13.67 9.62
CA GLY A 66 -2.80 14.28 10.09
C GLY A 66 -1.70 14.27 9.06
N CYS A 67 -1.82 13.42 8.05
CA CYS A 67 -0.91 13.34 6.92
C CYS A 67 -1.64 13.67 5.61
N ASP A 68 -0.87 13.87 4.54
CA ASP A 68 -1.40 14.06 3.19
C ASP A 68 -1.93 12.74 2.61
N GLU A 69 -2.55 12.80 1.43
CA GLU A 69 -3.06 11.61 0.75
C GLU A 69 -1.94 10.56 0.57
N ASN A 70 -2.31 9.28 0.77
CA ASN A 70 -1.39 8.14 0.72
C ASN A 70 -0.26 8.18 1.77
N MET A 71 -0.36 9.01 2.79
CA MET A 71 0.56 9.01 3.91
C MET A 71 -0.11 8.53 5.20
N ARG A 72 0.73 8.12 6.14
CA ARG A 72 0.35 7.70 7.49
C ARG A 72 1.37 8.21 8.50
N PHE A 73 0.91 8.49 9.72
CA PHE A 73 1.74 8.97 10.80
C PHE A 73 2.43 7.81 11.53
N PHE A 74 3.75 7.89 11.67
CA PHE A 74 4.58 6.86 12.29
C PHE A 74 5.52 7.47 13.33
N ALA A 75 6.01 6.67 14.28
CA ALA A 75 7.05 7.10 15.21
C ALA A 75 8.42 7.21 14.50
N VAL A 76 9.22 8.20 14.90
CA VAL A 76 10.59 8.39 14.40
C VAL A 76 11.51 7.34 15.06
N PRO A 77 12.35 6.63 14.29
CA PRO A 77 13.34 5.71 14.87
C PRO A 77 14.26 6.44 15.86
N ASN A 78 14.47 5.85 17.04
CA ASN A 78 15.29 6.41 18.12
C ASN A 78 14.75 7.68 18.80
N ASP A 79 13.53 8.12 18.48
CA ASP A 79 12.86 9.21 19.18
C ASP A 79 11.40 8.84 19.47
N GLU A 80 11.16 8.32 20.68
CA GLU A 80 9.82 7.90 21.13
C GLU A 80 8.84 9.07 21.33
N ARG A 81 9.28 10.32 21.21
CA ARG A 81 8.41 11.50 21.39
C ARG A 81 7.96 12.07 20.06
N LEU A 82 8.74 11.88 19.00
CA LEU A 82 8.47 12.44 17.70
C LEU A 82 7.83 11.42 16.76
N GLY A 83 6.94 11.93 15.92
CA GLY A 83 6.39 11.18 14.80
C GLY A 83 6.36 12.03 13.55
N ARG A 84 6.33 11.36 12.41
CA ARG A 84 6.31 12.00 11.08
C ARG A 84 5.40 11.23 10.14
N CYS A 85 4.87 11.95 9.16
CA CYS A 85 4.16 11.36 8.05
C CYS A 85 5.15 10.74 7.07
N ASP A 86 4.88 9.51 6.65
CA ASP A 86 5.56 8.81 5.55
C ASP A 86 4.52 8.12 4.67
N CYS A 87 4.90 7.63 3.50
CA CYS A 87 4.00 6.89 2.62
C CYS A 87 3.37 5.70 3.35
N ASP A 88 2.11 5.40 3.08
CA ASP A 88 1.38 4.27 3.66
C ASP A 88 1.86 2.95 3.02
N TRP A 89 3.12 2.56 3.28
CA TRP A 89 3.75 1.34 2.75
C TRP A 89 3.16 0.05 3.33
N PHE A 90 2.31 0.17 4.34
CA PHE A 90 1.70 -0.94 5.06
C PHE A 90 0.42 -1.48 4.38
N GLN A 91 0.01 -0.87 3.27
CA GLN A 91 -1.15 -1.32 2.52
C GLN A 91 -0.84 -2.48 1.56
N CYS A 92 -1.86 -3.32 1.37
CA CYS A 92 -1.85 -4.47 0.48
C CYS A 92 -2.14 -4.10 -0.96
N SER A 93 -1.47 -3.09 -1.46
CA SER A 93 -1.69 -2.56 -2.81
C SER A 93 -0.37 -2.15 -3.41
N ARG A 94 -0.44 -1.69 -4.66
CA ARG A 94 0.66 -1.07 -5.39
C ARG A 94 1.57 -0.21 -4.47
N PRO A 95 2.91 -0.32 -4.54
CA PRO A 95 3.81 0.48 -3.73
C PRO A 95 3.57 1.99 -3.90
N LEU A 96 3.92 2.75 -2.86
CA LEU A 96 3.92 4.21 -2.90
C LEU A 96 5.35 4.74 -2.96
N LEU A 97 5.53 5.83 -3.70
CA LEU A 97 6.79 6.53 -3.90
C LEU A 97 6.63 7.96 -3.42
N TYR A 98 7.52 8.41 -2.56
CA TYR A 98 7.60 9.79 -2.11
C TYR A 98 8.24 10.67 -3.19
N ASP A 99 7.69 11.85 -3.42
CA ASP A 99 8.26 12.91 -4.26
C ASP A 99 8.65 14.10 -3.38
N ASP A 100 9.93 14.45 -3.41
CA ASP A 100 10.52 15.50 -2.56
C ASP A 100 10.09 16.92 -2.96
N LYS A 101 9.72 17.13 -4.22
CA LYS A 101 9.29 18.43 -4.76
C LYS A 101 7.88 18.80 -4.31
N THR A 102 6.99 17.80 -4.26
CA THR A 102 5.58 17.99 -3.90
C THR A 102 5.26 17.64 -2.45
N ASP A 103 6.20 17.00 -1.74
CA ASP A 103 6.05 16.46 -0.38
C ASP A 103 4.88 15.46 -0.26
N LYS A 104 4.68 14.63 -1.30
CA LYS A 104 3.54 13.70 -1.41
C LYS A 104 3.95 12.30 -1.80
N CYS A 105 3.04 11.35 -1.56
CA CYS A 105 3.19 9.96 -1.96
C CYS A 105 2.28 9.61 -3.14
N TYR A 106 2.88 9.02 -4.17
CA TYR A 106 2.21 8.62 -5.40
C TYR A 106 2.37 7.13 -5.63
N TRP A 107 1.38 6.54 -6.29
CA TRP A 107 1.42 5.13 -6.67
C TRP A 107 2.55 4.85 -7.67
N ALA A 108 3.34 3.81 -7.42
CA ALA A 108 4.35 3.33 -8.36
C ALA A 108 3.71 2.87 -9.69
N TRP A 109 4.39 3.10 -10.82
CA TRP A 109 3.87 2.85 -12.17
C TRP A 109 2.50 3.52 -12.44
N SER A 110 2.28 4.67 -11.81
CA SER A 110 1.23 5.61 -12.20
C SER A 110 1.87 6.85 -12.80
N THR A 111 1.07 7.76 -13.37
CA THR A 111 1.59 9.07 -13.81
C THR A 111 2.17 9.86 -12.63
N GLY A 112 1.55 9.79 -11.44
CA GLY A 112 2.07 10.43 -10.24
C GLY A 112 2.39 11.94 -10.43
N PRO A 113 3.60 12.39 -10.09
CA PRO A 113 4.07 13.76 -10.34
C PRO A 113 4.67 13.96 -11.76
N CYS A 114 4.72 12.92 -12.58
CA CYS A 114 5.33 12.95 -13.91
C CYS A 114 4.41 13.55 -14.97
N LYS A 115 4.96 13.76 -16.18
CA LYS A 115 4.16 14.25 -17.32
C LYS A 115 3.32 13.12 -17.90
N THR A 116 2.30 13.47 -18.67
CA THR A 116 1.52 12.50 -19.45
C THR A 116 2.43 11.63 -20.31
N GLY A 117 2.29 10.31 -20.23
CA GLY A 117 3.14 9.34 -20.93
C GLY A 117 4.42 8.93 -20.17
N GLU A 118 4.61 9.42 -18.94
CA GLU A 118 5.66 8.99 -18.02
C GLU A 118 5.08 8.35 -16.75
N TRP A 119 5.78 7.32 -16.27
CA TRP A 119 5.49 6.63 -15.02
C TRP A 119 6.45 7.08 -13.95
N TYR A 120 5.89 7.23 -12.74
CA TYR A 120 6.67 7.36 -11.52
C TYR A 120 7.07 5.97 -11.03
N THR A 121 8.36 5.66 -11.07
CA THR A 121 8.88 4.31 -10.83
C THR A 121 10.24 4.36 -10.12
N PHE A 122 10.84 3.20 -9.88
CA PHE A 122 12.17 3.10 -9.26
C PHE A 122 13.29 3.15 -10.32
N ASP A 123 14.40 3.79 -9.98
CA ASP A 123 15.67 3.63 -10.68
C ASP A 123 16.44 2.39 -10.19
N GLU A 124 17.67 2.19 -10.69
CA GLU A 124 18.54 1.08 -10.29
C GLU A 124 18.98 1.13 -8.81
N LYS A 125 18.83 2.28 -8.16
CA LYS A 125 19.14 2.52 -6.74
C LYS A 125 17.87 2.56 -5.88
N SER A 126 16.73 2.17 -6.45
CA SER A 126 15.42 2.22 -5.81
C SER A 126 15.01 3.62 -5.35
N LEU A 127 15.47 4.65 -6.07
CA LEU A 127 15.01 6.03 -5.92
C LEU A 127 13.87 6.32 -6.91
N PRO A 128 12.86 7.10 -6.51
CA PRO A 128 11.78 7.46 -7.42
C PRO A 128 12.24 8.35 -8.58
N ILE A 129 11.82 8.00 -9.80
CA ILE A 129 12.11 8.72 -11.04
C ILE A 129 10.89 8.72 -11.97
N CYS A 130 10.84 9.71 -12.87
CA CYS A 130 9.93 9.68 -14.02
C CYS A 130 10.61 8.98 -15.20
N LYS A 131 9.93 7.98 -15.77
CA LYS A 131 10.41 7.21 -16.93
C LYS A 131 9.30 7.09 -17.97
N THR A 132 9.61 7.21 -19.26
CA THR A 132 8.64 6.97 -20.35
C THR A 132 7.94 5.62 -20.17
N HIS A 133 6.60 5.57 -20.32
CA HIS A 133 5.79 4.35 -20.17
C HIS A 133 6.38 3.21 -21.03
N PRO A 134 7.03 2.19 -20.44
CA PRO A 134 7.58 1.09 -21.21
C PRO A 134 6.53 0.01 -21.52
N CYS A 135 5.37 0.06 -20.86
CA CYS A 135 4.32 -0.94 -20.94
C CYS A 135 3.01 -0.35 -21.46
N PRO A 136 2.13 -1.17 -22.05
CA PRO A 136 0.81 -0.73 -22.47
C PRO A 136 0.01 -0.13 -21.30
N ASP A 137 -0.71 0.95 -21.59
CA ASP A 137 -1.64 1.54 -20.64
C ASP A 137 -2.73 0.52 -20.31
N PHE A 138 -2.94 0.31 -19.01
CA PHE A 138 -4.11 -0.39 -18.53
C PHE A 138 -5.21 0.64 -18.29
N PRO A 139 -6.48 0.39 -18.64
CA PRO A 139 -7.56 1.27 -18.25
C PRO A 139 -7.62 1.31 -16.71
N ILE A 140 -7.10 2.37 -16.11
CA ILE A 140 -7.21 2.61 -14.67
C ILE A 140 -8.68 2.97 -14.44
N THR A 141 -9.47 2.04 -13.93
CA THR A 141 -10.77 2.40 -13.36
C THR A 141 -10.52 3.10 -12.03
N GLU A 142 -11.40 4.01 -11.59
CA GLU A 142 -11.24 4.68 -10.27
C GLU A 142 -11.22 3.68 -9.10
N THR A 143 -11.71 2.46 -9.32
CA THR A 143 -11.62 1.32 -8.40
C THR A 143 -10.24 0.63 -8.38
N ASP A 144 -9.35 0.92 -9.32
CA ASP A 144 -8.03 0.31 -9.50
C ASP A 144 -6.89 1.01 -8.72
N LYS A 145 -7.20 1.61 -7.55
CA LYS A 145 -6.20 1.79 -6.47
C LYS A 145 -5.67 0.42 -5.93
N GLY A 146 -5.85 -0.65 -6.70
CA GLY A 146 -5.79 -2.04 -6.29
C GLY A 146 -4.47 -2.74 -6.56
N ILE A 147 -4.56 -4.06 -6.47
CA ILE A 147 -3.49 -5.05 -6.62
C ILE A 147 -3.09 -5.31 -8.07
N ASN A 148 -3.92 -4.92 -9.04
CA ASN A 148 -3.69 -5.19 -10.47
C ASN A 148 -3.11 -3.92 -11.13
N PHE A 149 -1.91 -4.03 -11.67
CA PHE A 149 -1.25 -2.97 -12.41
C PHE A 149 -0.11 -3.52 -13.26
N ASN A 150 0.21 -2.82 -14.35
CA ASN A 150 1.36 -3.14 -15.17
C ASN A 150 2.64 -2.57 -14.55
N PHE A 151 3.71 -3.37 -14.59
CA PHE A 151 5.04 -2.94 -14.19
C PHE A 151 6.09 -3.52 -15.14
N GLN A 152 7.24 -2.85 -15.22
CA GLN A 152 8.41 -3.39 -15.90
C GLN A 152 9.27 -4.15 -14.90
N ASN A 153 9.51 -5.44 -15.16
CA ASN A 153 10.42 -6.24 -14.35
C ASN A 153 11.86 -5.77 -14.59
N PRO A 154 12.61 -5.38 -13.54
CA PRO A 154 13.99 -4.90 -13.69
C PRO A 154 14.95 -5.97 -14.21
N LYS A 155 14.63 -7.27 -14.08
CA LYS A 155 15.53 -8.36 -14.48
C LYS A 155 15.57 -8.61 -15.99
N ASP A 156 14.42 -8.53 -16.66
CA ASP A 156 14.29 -8.86 -18.08
C ASP A 156 13.72 -7.71 -18.93
N SER A 157 13.43 -6.56 -18.30
CA SER A 157 12.83 -5.38 -18.92
C SER A 157 11.47 -5.61 -19.59
N LYS A 158 10.80 -6.74 -19.32
CA LYS A 158 9.47 -7.04 -19.85
C LYS A 158 8.38 -6.50 -18.94
N CYS A 159 7.19 -6.34 -19.51
CA CYS A 159 6.01 -5.86 -18.83
C CYS A 159 5.16 -7.02 -18.32
N TYR A 160 4.73 -6.91 -17.08
CA TYR A 160 3.92 -7.89 -16.39
C TYR A 160 2.78 -7.21 -15.66
N GLU A 161 1.70 -7.95 -15.44
CA GLU A 161 0.54 -7.51 -14.67
C GLU A 161 0.59 -8.14 -13.26
N ALA A 162 0.59 -7.30 -12.22
CA ALA A 162 0.45 -7.75 -10.84
C ALA A 162 -0.88 -8.50 -10.65
N GLY A 163 -0.90 -9.53 -9.81
CA GLY A 163 -2.05 -10.41 -9.60
C GLY A 163 -2.18 -11.54 -10.64
N THR A 164 -1.31 -11.60 -11.65
CA THR A 164 -1.29 -12.66 -12.67
C THR A 164 -0.12 -13.62 -12.48
N GLN A 165 -0.09 -14.73 -13.23
CA GLN A 165 1.07 -15.65 -13.22
C GLN A 165 2.35 -14.94 -13.71
N GLY A 166 2.25 -14.07 -14.71
CA GLY A 166 3.39 -13.33 -15.25
C GLY A 166 4.61 -14.20 -15.58
N TYR A 167 5.72 -13.98 -14.88
CA TYR A 167 6.96 -14.77 -15.02
C TYR A 167 7.10 -15.91 -14.00
N CYS A 168 6.09 -16.16 -13.19
CA CYS A 168 6.11 -17.22 -12.19
C CYS A 168 5.96 -18.59 -12.84
N GLY A 169 6.69 -19.58 -12.30
CA GLY A 169 6.46 -20.99 -12.60
C GLY A 169 5.07 -21.45 -12.14
N GLU A 170 4.58 -22.55 -12.71
CA GLU A 170 3.24 -23.09 -12.41
C GLU A 170 3.00 -23.33 -10.91
N ASP A 171 4.05 -23.75 -10.19
CA ASP A 171 4.01 -24.02 -8.74
C ASP A 171 4.41 -22.81 -7.87
N GLU A 172 4.82 -21.69 -8.49
CA GLU A 172 5.29 -20.49 -7.77
C GLU A 172 4.16 -19.49 -7.48
N GLY A 173 2.98 -19.69 -8.09
CA GLY A 173 1.78 -18.90 -7.85
C GLY A 173 1.68 -17.64 -8.72
N LEU A 174 1.34 -16.52 -8.11
CA LEU A 174 1.04 -15.26 -8.80
C LEU A 174 2.03 -14.16 -8.40
N LEU A 175 2.16 -13.13 -9.25
CA LEU A 175 2.90 -11.91 -8.98
C LEU A 175 2.16 -11.06 -7.94
N MET A 176 2.52 -11.22 -6.67
CA MET A 176 1.86 -10.52 -5.58
C MET A 176 2.75 -9.44 -4.99
N ILE A 177 2.12 -8.34 -4.56
CA ILE A 177 2.79 -7.31 -3.76
C ILE A 177 2.81 -7.71 -2.29
N TYR A 178 3.93 -7.46 -1.65
CA TYR A 178 4.11 -7.58 -0.22
C TYR A 178 4.64 -6.26 0.35
N PRO A 179 4.29 -5.90 1.60
CA PRO A 179 4.91 -4.74 2.26
C PRO A 179 6.43 -4.81 2.15
N ASN A 180 7.05 -3.66 1.87
CA ASN A 180 8.50 -3.47 1.74
C ASN A 180 9.14 -4.03 0.47
N GLU A 181 8.39 -4.69 -0.41
CA GLU A 181 8.89 -5.12 -1.71
C GLU A 181 8.61 -4.05 -2.77
N PRO A 182 9.64 -3.59 -3.51
CA PRO A 182 9.47 -2.53 -4.49
C PRO A 182 8.71 -3.00 -5.72
N ILE A 183 8.65 -4.31 -5.99
CA ILE A 183 7.99 -4.92 -7.15
C ILE A 183 7.23 -6.18 -6.78
N PRO A 184 6.21 -6.59 -7.57
CA PRO A 184 5.55 -7.89 -7.37
C PRO A 184 6.54 -9.05 -7.48
N VAL A 185 6.35 -10.06 -6.63
CA VAL A 185 7.16 -11.29 -6.64
C VAL A 185 6.26 -12.52 -6.63
N CYS A 186 6.78 -13.65 -7.09
CA CYS A 186 6.03 -14.91 -7.18
C CYS A 186 5.71 -15.47 -5.80
N ARG A 187 4.41 -15.63 -5.50
CA ARG A 187 3.90 -16.17 -4.24
C ARG A 187 2.67 -17.03 -4.47
N THR A 188 2.57 -18.14 -3.73
CA THR A 188 1.41 -19.04 -3.73
C THR A 188 0.27 -18.56 -2.83
N THR A 189 0.55 -17.64 -1.90
CA THR A 189 -0.45 -17.11 -0.96
C THR A 189 -0.29 -15.62 -0.76
N THR A 190 -1.42 -14.93 -0.59
CA THR A 190 -1.45 -13.55 -0.14
C THR A 190 -1.51 -13.50 1.38
N LEU A 191 -0.37 -13.34 2.04
CA LEU A 191 -0.34 -12.93 3.45
C LEU A 191 -0.53 -11.43 3.58
N CYS A 192 -1.52 -10.89 2.86
CA CYS A 192 -1.86 -9.49 2.91
C CYS A 192 -3.11 -9.27 3.74
N TYR A 193 -2.98 -9.64 5.01
CA TYR A 193 -3.92 -9.23 6.04
C TYR A 193 -3.39 -7.97 6.70
N PRO A 194 -4.26 -7.04 7.13
CA PRO A 194 -3.83 -5.92 7.95
C PRO A 194 -3.27 -6.50 9.26
N LEU A 195 -1.96 -6.75 9.30
CA LEU A 195 -1.24 -6.89 10.55
C LEU A 195 -1.36 -5.54 11.30
N MET A 196 -0.97 -5.48 12.57
CA MET A 196 -0.96 -4.20 13.27
C MET A 196 -0.03 -3.23 12.52
N VAL A 197 -0.51 -2.00 12.25
CA VAL A 197 0.32 -0.96 11.62
C VAL A 197 1.61 -0.84 12.42
N PRO A 198 2.78 -0.97 11.79
CA PRO A 198 4.05 -0.84 12.48
C PRO A 198 4.14 0.52 13.18
N GLU A 199 4.54 0.52 14.45
CA GLU A 199 4.54 1.75 15.23
C GLU A 199 5.62 2.73 14.76
N THR A 200 6.76 2.19 14.31
CA THR A 200 7.95 2.94 13.94
C THR A 200 8.10 2.96 12.42
N MET A 201 8.52 4.11 11.87
CA MET A 201 8.90 4.21 10.46
C MET A 201 9.96 3.17 10.15
N GLN A 202 9.79 2.51 9.01
CA GLN A 202 10.80 1.62 8.46
C GLN A 202 11.47 2.30 7.28
N CYS A 203 12.75 2.01 7.07
CA CYS A 203 13.39 2.45 5.85
C CYS A 203 12.95 1.55 4.70
N ILE A 204 11.95 1.99 3.95
CA ILE A 204 11.41 1.29 2.79
C ILE A 204 11.81 2.03 1.52
N GLN A 205 12.23 1.29 0.51
CA GLN A 205 12.60 1.85 -0.78
C GLN A 205 11.49 2.74 -1.36
N GLY A 206 11.86 3.92 -1.87
CA GLY A 206 10.93 4.91 -2.38
C GLY A 206 10.25 5.81 -1.34
N ASN A 207 10.23 5.48 -0.05
CA ASN A 207 9.56 6.28 0.98
C ASN A 207 10.32 7.56 1.37
N LYS A 208 9.63 8.46 2.09
CA LYS A 208 10.20 9.72 2.58
C LYS A 208 11.36 9.49 3.52
N TRP A 209 11.23 8.54 4.45
CA TRP A 209 12.32 8.23 5.38
C TRP A 209 13.56 7.71 4.66
N HIS A 210 13.40 6.84 3.66
CA HIS A 210 14.51 6.32 2.84
C HIS A 210 15.27 7.44 2.11
N GLN A 211 14.55 8.41 1.56
CA GLN A 211 15.16 9.50 0.80
C GLN A 211 15.84 10.57 1.67
N THR A 212 15.31 10.79 2.89
CA THR A 212 15.77 11.90 3.75
C THR A 212 16.73 11.46 4.85
N SER A 213 16.69 10.20 5.25
CA SER A 213 17.63 9.66 6.21
C SER A 213 18.95 9.38 5.47
N ASN A 214 20.00 10.17 5.74
CA ASN A 214 21.36 9.91 5.25
C ASN A 214 21.94 8.55 5.69
N SER A 215 21.18 7.78 6.47
CA SER A 215 21.46 6.41 6.84
C SER A 215 21.26 5.49 5.64
N ASN A 216 22.36 4.87 5.19
CA ASN A 216 22.28 3.67 4.38
C ASN A 216 21.29 2.70 5.04
N CYS A 217 20.18 2.45 4.38
CA CYS A 217 19.23 1.44 4.82
C CYS A 217 19.87 0.09 4.58
N THR A 218 20.67 -0.35 5.57
CA THR A 218 21.30 -1.66 5.56
C THR A 218 20.23 -2.68 5.91
N PHE A 219 19.83 -3.43 4.89
CA PHE A 219 19.00 -4.63 5.00
C PHE A 219 19.86 -5.86 5.23
#